data_AF-D0W0U0-F1
#
_entry.id   AF-D0W0U0-F1
#
_cell.length_a   1.000
_cell.length_b   1.000
_cell.length_c   1.000
_cell.angle_alpha   90.00
_cell.angle_beta   90.00
_cell.angle_gamma   90.00
#
_symmetry.space_group_name_H-M   'P 1'
#
loop_
_entity.id
_entity.type
_entity.pdbx_description
1 polymer ?
#
loop_
_entity_poly.entity_id
_entity_poly.type
_entity_poly.pdbx_seq_one_letter_code
_entity_poly.pdbx_strand_id
1 'polypeptide(L)'
;MGYQVGRICYRTEHEATDVAMSQVVPSFDKDGNLNLPQYNGRDWVYGQQTVKMSFPYCKYGEYAEFGAYAGKTIAGAAEIIFVIIVLLKAIKTI
;
A
#
# COMPACT_ATOMS: atom_id res chain seq x y z
N MET A 1 -4.64 12.44 7.09
CA MET A 1 -5.58 11.33 6.82
C MET A 1 -5.44 10.99 5.33
N GLY A 2 -5.65 9.73 4.94
CA GLY A 2 -5.51 9.23 3.57
C GLY A 2 -6.74 8.44 3.12
N TYR A 3 -6.66 7.81 1.96
CA TYR A 3 -7.77 7.13 1.28
C TYR A 3 -7.46 5.65 1.08
N GLN A 4 -8.36 4.77 1.52
CA GLN A 4 -8.12 3.33 1.52
C GLN A 4 -8.59 2.68 0.21
N VAL A 5 -7.67 1.96 -0.44
CA VAL A 5 -8.00 1.06 -1.55
C VAL A 5 -7.45 -0.32 -1.22
N GLY A 6 -8.34 -1.27 -0.98
CA GLY A 6 -7.99 -2.59 -0.45
C GLY A 6 -7.28 -2.48 0.91
N ARG A 7 -6.02 -2.91 0.97
CA ARG A 7 -5.17 -2.87 2.18
C ARG A 7 -4.14 -1.74 2.17
N ILE A 8 -4.15 -0.86 1.17
CA ILE A 8 -3.18 0.23 1.02
C ILE A 8 -3.88 1.56 1.31
N CYS A 9 -3.23 2.38 2.13
CA CYS A 9 -3.66 3.74 2.41
C CYS A 9 -2.87 4.72 1.52
N TYR A 10 -3.56 5.36 0.58
CA TYR A 10 -2.99 6.38 -0.30
C TYR A 10 -3.08 7.77 0.33
N ARG A 11 -2.16 8.66 -0.03
CA ARG A 11 -2.07 9.97 0.63
C ARG A 11 -3.14 10.92 0.11
N THR A 12 -3.47 10.82 -1.18
CA THR A 12 -4.45 11.68 -1.84
C THR A 12 -5.57 10.85 -2.48
N GLU A 13 -6.73 11.49 -2.68
CA GLU A 13 -7.87 10.86 -3.35
C GLU A 13 -7.56 10.55 -4.81
N HIS A 14 -6.73 11.38 -5.45
CA HIS A 14 -6.28 11.18 -6.83
C HIS A 14 -5.45 9.90 -6.95
N GLU A 15 -4.45 9.71 -6.08
CA GLU A 15 -3.64 8.48 -6.04
C GLU A 15 -4.51 7.23 -5.81
N ALA A 16 -5.50 7.32 -4.91
CA ALA A 16 -6.44 6.23 -4.66
C ALA A 16 -7.31 5.92 -5.90
N THR A 17 -7.82 6.97 -6.56
CA THR A 17 -8.64 6.84 -7.77
C THR A 17 -7.86 6.22 -8.91
N ASP A 18 -6.62 6.66 -9.14
CA ASP A 18 -5.76 6.11 -10.19
C ASP A 18 -5.53 4.61 -10.01
N VAL A 19 -5.18 4.20 -8.79
CA VAL A 19 -4.97 2.77 -8.51
C VAL A 19 -6.27 2.00 -8.66
N ALA A 20 -7.37 2.47 -8.10
CA ALA A 20 -8.65 1.79 -8.20
C ALA A 20 -9.11 1.64 -9.66
N MET A 21 -8.97 2.69 -10.47
CA MET A 21 -9.37 2.67 -11.89
C MET A 21 -8.43 1.81 -12.74
N SER A 22 -7.13 1.78 -12.45
CA SER A 22 -6.17 0.89 -13.14
C SER A 22 -6.45 -0.61 -12.92
N GLN A 23 -7.22 -0.94 -11.88
CA GLN A 23 -7.61 -2.32 -11.54
C GLN A 23 -8.99 -2.72 -12.10
N VAL A 24 -9.69 -1.80 -12.78
CA VAL A 24 -10.98 -2.11 -13.41
C VAL A 24 -10.76 -3.07 -14.57
N VAL A 25 -11.37 -4.25 -14.48
CA VAL A 25 -11.32 -5.26 -15.53
C VAL A 25 -12.17 -4.80 -16.72
N PRO A 26 -11.61 -4.69 -17.94
CA PRO A 26 -12.40 -4.34 -19.12
C PRO A 26 -13.45 -5.41 -19.42
N SER A 27 -14.60 -4.99 -19.93
CA SER A 27 -15.65 -5.91 -20.39
C SER A 27 -16.14 -5.54 -21.79
N PHE A 28 -16.70 -6.51 -22.51
CA PHE A 28 -17.40 -6.24 -23.76
C PHE A 28 -18.90 -6.29 -23.51
N ASP A 29 -19.65 -5.34 -24.08
CA ASP A 29 -21.10 -5.42 -24.09
C ASP A 29 -21.62 -6.40 -25.17
N LYS A 30 -22.94 -6.54 -25.25
CA LYS A 30 -23.62 -7.41 -26.24
C LYS A 30 -23.38 -7.00 -27.70
N ASP A 31 -22.98 -5.74 -27.93
CA ASP A 31 -22.77 -5.16 -29.26
C ASP A 31 -21.27 -5.17 -29.64
N GLY A 32 -20.41 -5.67 -28.75
CA GLY A 32 -18.96 -5.77 -28.95
C GLY A 32 -18.18 -4.52 -28.57
N ASN A 33 -18.79 -3.53 -27.91
CA ASN A 33 -18.08 -2.33 -27.47
C ASN A 33 -17.27 -2.61 -26.19
N LEU A 34 -16.07 -2.04 -26.13
CA LEU A 34 -15.20 -2.14 -24.97
C LEU A 34 -15.63 -1.15 -23.87
N ASN A 35 -16.00 -1.69 -22.72
CA ASN A 35 -16.29 -0.94 -21.50
C ASN A 35 -15.03 -0.87 -20.63
N LEU A 36 -14.38 0.29 -20.64
CA LEU A 36 -13.18 0.55 -19.87
C LEU A 36 -13.10 2.05 -19.53
N PRO A 37 -12.92 2.43 -18.25
CA PRO A 37 -12.58 3.80 -17.89
C PRO A 37 -11.26 4.24 -18.54
N GLN A 38 -11.21 5.46 -19.06
CA GLN A 38 -10.01 6.03 -19.68
C GLN A 38 -9.57 7.28 -18.93
N TYR A 39 -8.27 7.50 -18.83
CA TYR A 39 -7.72 8.73 -18.30
C TYR A 39 -7.56 9.76 -19.42
N ASN A 40 -8.23 10.91 -19.31
CA ASN A 40 -8.22 11.94 -20.37
C ASN A 40 -7.07 12.97 -20.23
N GLY A 41 -6.09 12.69 -19.36
CA GLY A 41 -5.00 13.61 -19.02
C GLY A 41 -5.30 14.50 -17.81
N ARG A 42 -6.53 14.45 -17.29
CA ARG A 42 -6.95 15.18 -16.08
C ARG A 42 -7.75 14.31 -15.13
N ASP A 43 -8.79 13.66 -15.65
CA ASP A 43 -9.74 12.88 -14.89
C ASP A 43 -9.97 11.50 -15.54
N TRP A 44 -10.37 10.54 -14.72
CA TRP A 44 -10.91 9.28 -15.20
C TRP A 44 -12.32 9.48 -15.72
N VAL A 45 -12.58 9.04 -16.94
CA VAL A 45 -13.88 9.12 -17.60
C VAL A 45 -14.35 7.75 -18.05
N TYR A 46 -15.65 7.53 -17.95
CA TYR A 46 -16.32 6.37 -18.52
C TYR A 46 -17.47 6.87 -19.40
N GLY A 47 -17.37 6.60 -20.70
CA GLY A 47 -18.21 7.26 -21.69
C GLY A 47 -18.01 8.78 -21.67
N GLN A 48 -19.07 9.54 -21.38
CA GLN A 48 -19.03 11.01 -21.25
C GLN A 48 -19.09 11.50 -19.79
N GLN A 49 -18.94 10.60 -18.81
CA GLN A 49 -19.06 10.95 -17.40
C GLN A 49 -17.72 10.82 -16.68
N THR A 50 -17.40 11.83 -15.87
CA THR A 50 -16.27 11.76 -14.94
C THR A 50 -16.59 10.77 -13.84
N VAL A 51 -15.65 9.85 -13.61
CA VAL A 51 -15.77 8.88 -12.53
C VAL A 51 -15.54 9.58 -11.20
N LYS A 52 -16.50 9.46 -10.29
CA LYS A 52 -16.40 9.95 -8.93
C LYS A 52 -16.41 8.77 -7.96
N MET A 53 -15.31 8.57 -7.25
CA MET A 53 -15.19 7.54 -6.24
C MET A 53 -15.40 8.10 -4.84
N SER A 54 -15.71 7.22 -3.90
CA SER A 54 -15.62 7.49 -2.48
C SER A 54 -14.79 6.38 -1.84
N PHE A 55 -13.87 6.77 -0.95
CA PHE A 55 -13.01 5.83 -0.25
C PHE A 55 -13.19 5.97 1.25
N PRO A 56 -13.09 4.87 2.01
CA PRO A 56 -12.90 4.95 3.44
C PRO A 56 -11.62 5.74 3.77
N TYR A 57 -11.65 6.51 4.86
CA TYR A 57 -10.47 7.20 5.36
C TYR A 57 -9.56 6.23 6.13
N CYS A 58 -8.25 6.45 6.04
CA CYS A 58 -7.23 5.69 6.76
C CYS A 58 -6.10 6.61 7.27
N LYS A 59 -5.27 6.13 8.21
CA LYS A 59 -4.09 6.85 8.64
C LYS A 59 -2.92 6.53 7.69
N TYR A 60 -2.61 7.48 6.81
CA TYR A 60 -1.47 7.35 5.91
C TYR A 60 -0.17 7.12 6.69
N GLY A 61 0.62 6.13 6.27
CA GLY A 61 1.88 5.78 6.92
C GLY A 61 1.77 4.85 8.14
N GLU A 62 0.57 4.52 8.62
CA GLU A 62 0.39 3.70 9.83
C GLU A 62 1.10 2.33 9.74
N TYR A 63 0.96 1.62 8.63
CA TYR A 63 1.64 0.34 8.43
C TYR A 63 3.17 0.48 8.33
N ALA A 64 3.66 1.60 7.79
CA ALA A 64 5.09 1.87 7.72
C ALA A 64 5.65 2.20 9.12
N GLU A 65 4.93 2.99 9.91
CA GLU A 65 5.25 3.26 11.32
C GLU A 65 5.28 1.96 12.13
N PHE A 66 4.25 1.13 12.00
CA PHE A 66 4.19 -0.16 12.67
C PHE A 66 5.34 -1.08 12.23
N GLY A 67 5.62 -1.15 10.93
CA GLY A 67 6.74 -1.93 10.39
C GLY A 67 8.10 -1.47 10.95
N ALA A 68 8.32 -0.16 11.05
CA ALA A 68 9.53 0.40 11.64
C ALA A 68 9.65 0.08 13.14
N TYR A 69 8.54 0.16 13.88
CA TYR A 69 8.50 -0.20 15.30
C TYR A 69 8.78 -1.69 15.52
N ALA A 70 8.07 -2.57 14.82
CA ALA A 70 8.25 -4.01 14.91
C ALA A 70 9.67 -4.43 14.50
N GLY A 71 10.17 -3.86 13.39
CA GLY A 71 11.53 -4.11 12.91
C GLY A 71 12.61 -3.74 13.92
N LYS A 72 12.52 -2.55 14.54
CA LYS A 72 13.45 -2.14 15.61
C LYS A 72 13.41 -3.07 16.81
N THR A 73 12.22 -3.51 17.20
CA THR A 73 12.03 -4.40 18.36
C THR A 73 12.69 -5.77 18.12
N ILE A 74 12.47 -6.36 16.95
CA ILE A 74 13.06 -7.65 16.57
C ILE A 74 14.58 -7.53 16.43
N ALA A 75 15.07 -6.47 15.77
CA ALA A 75 16.50 -6.22 15.60
C ALA A 75 17.23 -6.07 16.95
N GLY A 76 16.67 -5.30 17.89
CA GLY A 76 17.25 -5.12 19.22
C GLY A 76 17.29 -6.43 20.02
N ALA A 77 16.25 -7.26 19.94
CA ALA A 77 16.27 -8.58 20.58
C ALA A 77 17.36 -9.48 20.00
N ALA A 78 17.53 -9.48 18.66
CA ALA A 78 18.58 -10.25 17.99
C ALA A 78 19.99 -9.75 18.37
N GLU A 79 20.18 -8.44 18.49
CA GLU A 79 21.44 -7.82 18.93
C GLU A 79 21.85 -8.31 20.33
N ILE A 80 20.92 -8.31 21.28
CA ILE A 80 21.18 -8.77 22.66
C ILE A 80 21.62 -10.23 22.67
N ILE A 81 20.90 -11.10 21.94
CA ILE A 81 21.25 -12.53 21.84
C ILE A 81 22.64 -12.70 21.22
N PHE A 82 22.93 -11.95 20.15
CA PHE A 82 24.22 -12.00 19.49
C PHE A 82 25.37 -11.62 20.45
N VAL A 83 25.21 -10.54 21.21
CA VAL A 83 26.19 -10.11 22.22
C VAL A 83 26.43 -11.22 23.25
N ILE A 84 25.37 -11.84 23.78
CA ILE A 84 25.49 -12.94 24.74
C ILE A 84 26.28 -14.12 24.15
N ILE A 85 25.99 -14.52 22.89
CA ILE A 85 26.71 -15.61 22.22
C ILE A 85 28.20 -15.27 22.05
N VAL A 86 28.53 -14.03 21.66
CA VAL A 86 29.91 -13.58 21.50
C VAL A 86 30.64 -13.62 22.84
N LEU A 87 30.03 -13.14 23.92
CA LEU A 87 30.61 -13.18 25.26
C LEU A 87 30.86 -14.61 25.76
N LEU A 88 29.87 -15.50 25.60
CA LEU A 88 30.02 -16.91 25.99
C LEU A 88 31.13 -17.61 25.21
N LYS A 89 31.26 -17.32 23.90
CA LYS A 89 32.37 -17.84 23.09
C LYS A 89 33.71 -17.29 23.54
N ALA A 90 33.81 -16.02 23.87
CA ALA A 90 35.04 -15.42 24.36
C ALA A 90 35.49 -16.06 25.68
N ILE A 91 34.58 -16.25 26.64
CA ILE A 91 34.88 -16.93 27.93
C ILE A 91 35.34 -18.37 27.71
N LYS A 92 34.71 -19.12 26.79
CA LYS A 92 35.08 -20.52 26.52
C LYS A 92 36.42 -20.68 25.77
N THR A 93 36.94 -19.60 25.21
CA THR A 93 38.18 -19.59 24.41
C THR A 93 39.40 -19.17 25.24
N ILE A 94 39.17 -18.46 26.36
CA ILE A 94 40.16 -18.13 27.41
C ILE A 94 40.33 -19.36 28.32
#